data_AF-A0A1P8FLZ4-F1
#
_entry.id   AF-A0A1P8FLZ4-F1
#
_cell.length_a   1.000
_cell.length_b   1.000
_cell.length_c   1.000
_cell.angle_alpha   90.00
_cell.angle_beta   90.00
_cell.angle_gamma   90.00
#
_symmetry.space_group_name_H-M   'P 1'
#
loop_
_entity.id
_entity.type
_entity.pdbx_description
1 polymer ?
#
loop_
_entity_poly.entity_id
_entity_poly.type
_entity_poly.pdbx_seq_one_letter_code
_entity_poly.pdbx_strand_id
1 'polypeptide(L)'
;MALPIDEFQKRLESISEVDGVQFARLATLRDAENAHEQAVSKFWGHRTLSDAFKCFYLETVELGNTAVAPKVTIPLSANYPRFVPRIAVAFQGLCGAECAAQLGYPYQGYGHLRNIFDELVLTSAALQKLTDFDKIDGIDPSEQFDPSLVKKIKRKRMDNEFEVRQQMTGKKSGLKPESVEELAMWDALFDWETHGARLSAAQAMAYMKGTEPLPIVPKFKEGSYALFMNRFSEIGWMLHRLLPALQPPDVLMPDAWHGKWQILDESFEQMVYSLTAQSKKKIGEVMVEFVKAKFPFHAKSAFPL
;
A
#
# COMPACT_ATOMS: atom_id res chain seq x y z
N MET A 1 20.99 12.64 -37.15
CA MET A 1 19.87 11.78 -37.60
C MET A 1 19.68 10.69 -36.58
N ALA A 2 18.43 10.40 -36.18
CA ALA A 2 18.14 9.27 -35.31
C ALA A 2 18.34 7.96 -36.08
N LEU A 3 18.87 6.92 -35.42
CA LEU A 3 19.05 5.59 -36.02
C LEU A 3 17.68 4.95 -36.29
N PRO A 4 17.57 4.11 -37.34
CA PRO A 4 16.45 3.19 -37.50
C PRO A 4 16.30 2.29 -36.26
N ILE A 5 15.06 1.98 -35.85
CA ILE A 5 14.76 1.21 -34.64
C ILE A 5 15.45 -0.17 -34.67
N ASP A 6 15.41 -0.87 -35.80
CA ASP A 6 16.01 -2.19 -35.94
C ASP A 6 17.54 -2.16 -35.78
N GLU A 7 18.17 -1.10 -36.30
CA GLU A 7 19.61 -0.90 -36.15
C GLU A 7 19.97 -0.60 -34.69
N PHE A 8 19.14 0.20 -34.01
CA PHE A 8 19.27 0.45 -32.58
C PHE A 8 19.12 -0.83 -31.74
N GLN A 9 18.11 -1.66 -32.00
CA GLN A 9 17.87 -2.91 -31.27
C GLN A 9 19.00 -3.92 -31.47
N LYS A 10 19.46 -4.13 -32.70
CA LYS A 10 20.61 -5.01 -32.99
C LYS A 10 21.88 -4.57 -32.28
N ARG A 11 22.10 -3.26 -32.15
CA ARG A 11 23.23 -2.73 -31.37
C ARG A 11 23.13 -3.07 -29.90
N LEU A 12 21.93 -3.01 -29.30
CA LEU A 12 21.71 -3.40 -27.90
C LEU A 12 21.92 -4.91 -27.68
N GLU A 13 21.40 -5.72 -28.58
CA GLU A 13 21.58 -7.18 -28.56
C GLU A 13 23.06 -7.56 -28.65
N SER A 14 23.78 -6.97 -29.62
CA SER A 14 25.19 -7.29 -29.87
C SER A 14 26.11 -6.95 -28.69
N ILE A 15 25.89 -5.83 -27.98
CA ILE A 15 26.70 -5.50 -26.80
C ILE A 15 26.33 -6.31 -25.55
N SER A 16 25.21 -7.02 -25.59
CA SER A 16 24.66 -7.77 -24.46
C SER A 16 24.78 -9.29 -24.65
N GLU A 17 25.47 -9.73 -25.69
CA GLU A 17 25.72 -11.14 -25.99
C GLU A 17 26.86 -11.69 -25.12
N VAL A 18 26.66 -12.89 -24.59
CA VAL A 18 27.70 -13.68 -23.94
C VAL A 18 27.59 -15.10 -24.45
N ASP A 19 28.70 -15.66 -24.92
CA ASP A 19 28.79 -17.03 -25.46
C ASP A 19 27.73 -17.35 -26.53
N GLY A 20 27.43 -16.38 -27.42
CA GLY A 20 26.46 -16.55 -28.51
C GLY A 20 24.99 -16.41 -28.09
N VAL A 21 24.71 -16.09 -26.82
CA VAL A 21 23.35 -15.91 -26.29
C VAL A 21 23.12 -14.44 -25.93
N GLN A 22 22.13 -13.83 -26.58
CA GLN A 22 21.72 -12.46 -26.31
C GLN A 22 21.17 -12.33 -24.88
N PHE A 23 21.63 -11.32 -24.14
CA PHE A 23 21.22 -11.03 -22.77
C PHE A 23 21.42 -12.18 -21.78
N ALA A 24 22.36 -13.11 -22.03
CA ALA A 24 22.54 -14.31 -21.21
C ALA A 24 22.73 -14.02 -19.71
N ARG A 25 23.39 -12.90 -19.37
CA ARG A 25 23.60 -12.47 -17.98
C ARG A 25 22.31 -12.14 -17.23
N LEU A 26 21.21 -11.84 -17.94
CA LEU A 26 19.90 -11.64 -17.31
C LEU A 26 19.32 -12.95 -16.76
N ALA A 27 19.75 -14.12 -17.25
CA ALA A 27 19.32 -15.40 -16.69
C ALA A 27 19.69 -15.50 -15.20
N THR A 28 20.90 -15.09 -14.82
CA THR A 28 21.34 -15.07 -13.43
C THR A 28 20.44 -14.22 -12.53
N LEU A 29 19.93 -13.09 -13.03
CA LEU A 29 18.99 -12.25 -12.29
C LEU A 29 17.65 -12.97 -12.12
N ARG A 30 17.08 -13.49 -13.21
CA ARG A 30 15.79 -14.20 -13.21
C ARG A 30 15.82 -15.44 -12.32
N ASP A 31 16.92 -16.19 -12.33
CA ASP A 31 17.10 -17.36 -11.48
C ASP A 31 17.10 -16.98 -10.00
N ALA A 32 17.73 -15.85 -9.64
CA ALA A 32 17.73 -15.34 -8.29
C ALA A 32 16.34 -14.83 -7.85
N GLU A 33 15.60 -14.17 -8.75
CA GLU A 33 14.20 -13.76 -8.51
C GLU A 33 13.30 -14.99 -8.27
N ASN A 34 13.41 -16.01 -9.13
CA ASN A 34 12.68 -17.28 -8.97
C ASN A 34 13.04 -17.99 -7.65
N ALA A 35 14.32 -18.04 -7.28
CA ALA A 35 14.77 -18.63 -6.02
C ALA A 35 14.21 -17.85 -4.81
N HIS A 36 14.13 -16.52 -4.92
CA HIS A 36 13.48 -15.70 -3.89
C HIS A 36 11.99 -16.01 -3.78
N GLU A 37 11.28 -16.07 -4.90
CA GLU A 37 9.85 -16.40 -4.95
C GLU A 37 9.57 -17.77 -4.30
N GLN A 38 10.39 -18.78 -4.61
CA GLN A 38 10.32 -20.08 -3.98
C GLN A 38 10.57 -20.00 -2.47
N ALA A 39 11.54 -19.20 -2.02
CA ALA A 39 11.84 -19.04 -0.60
C ALA A 39 10.70 -18.36 0.18
N VAL A 40 10.01 -17.38 -0.42
CA VAL A 40 8.87 -16.70 0.22
C VAL A 40 7.61 -17.56 0.27
N SER A 41 7.52 -18.62 -0.54
CA SER A 41 6.38 -19.55 -0.53
C SER A 41 6.11 -20.20 0.84
N LYS A 42 7.14 -20.26 1.72
CA LYS A 42 7.01 -20.74 3.10
C LYS A 42 6.07 -19.88 3.96
N PHE A 43 5.83 -18.62 3.60
CA PHE A 43 4.91 -17.72 4.32
C PHE A 43 3.46 -17.89 3.86
N TRP A 44 2.99 -19.14 3.91
CA TRP A 44 1.67 -19.53 3.39
C TRP A 44 0.51 -18.71 3.97
N GLY A 45 0.57 -18.39 5.28
CA GLY A 45 -0.46 -17.59 5.95
C GLY A 45 -0.60 -16.19 5.35
N HIS A 46 0.51 -15.49 5.09
CA HIS A 46 0.49 -14.17 4.45
C HIS A 46 -0.08 -14.26 3.03
N ARG A 47 0.39 -15.23 2.24
CA ARG A 47 -0.08 -15.41 0.86
C ARG A 47 -1.58 -15.71 0.80
N THR A 48 -2.07 -16.59 1.66
CA THR A 48 -3.49 -16.95 1.73
C THR A 48 -4.35 -15.74 2.08
N LEU A 49 -3.94 -14.94 3.07
CA LEU A 49 -4.65 -13.71 3.43
C LEU A 49 -4.64 -12.68 2.29
N SER A 50 -3.46 -12.46 1.70
CA SER A 50 -3.29 -11.53 0.57
C SER A 50 -4.14 -11.91 -0.64
N ASP A 51 -4.13 -13.19 -1.04
CA ASP A 51 -4.89 -13.68 -2.18
C ASP A 51 -6.40 -13.66 -1.89
N ALA A 52 -6.83 -14.05 -0.68
CA ALA A 52 -8.23 -13.96 -0.27
C ALA A 52 -8.73 -12.51 -0.29
N PHE A 53 -7.92 -11.56 0.20
CA PHE A 53 -8.23 -10.13 0.15
C PHE A 53 -8.37 -9.63 -1.30
N LYS A 54 -7.45 -10.00 -2.21
CA LYS A 54 -7.54 -9.61 -3.62
C LYS A 54 -8.76 -10.18 -4.31
N CYS A 55 -9.06 -11.46 -4.09
CA CYS A 55 -10.27 -12.08 -4.62
C CYS A 55 -11.52 -11.34 -4.13
N PHE A 56 -11.58 -11.02 -2.84
CA PHE A 56 -12.70 -10.28 -2.28
C PHE A 56 -12.81 -8.85 -2.81
N TYR A 57 -11.69 -8.16 -3.01
CA TYR A 57 -11.69 -6.84 -3.66
C TYR A 57 -12.27 -6.90 -5.08
N LEU A 58 -11.80 -7.86 -5.89
CA LEU A 58 -12.29 -8.03 -7.26
C LEU A 58 -13.79 -8.37 -7.29
N GLU A 59 -14.24 -9.27 -6.39
CA GLU A 59 -15.66 -9.57 -6.20
C GLU A 59 -16.45 -8.31 -5.78
N THR A 60 -15.91 -7.48 -4.89
CA THR A 60 -16.54 -6.23 -4.44
C THR A 60 -16.75 -5.27 -5.61
N VAL A 61 -15.75 -5.11 -6.48
CA VAL A 61 -15.87 -4.26 -7.68
C VAL A 61 -16.87 -4.84 -8.67
N GLU A 62 -16.85 -6.16 -8.89
CA GLU A 62 -17.81 -6.85 -9.76
C GLU A 62 -19.26 -6.66 -9.27
N LEU A 63 -19.52 -6.89 -7.99
CA LEU A 63 -20.84 -6.66 -7.38
C LEU A 63 -21.23 -5.19 -7.42
N GLY A 64 -20.27 -4.28 -7.20
CA GLY A 64 -20.47 -2.84 -7.33
C GLY A 64 -21.01 -2.47 -8.70
N ASN A 65 -20.42 -3.02 -9.76
CA ASN A 65 -20.82 -2.73 -11.14
C ASN A 65 -22.11 -3.43 -11.57
N THR A 66 -22.32 -4.68 -11.14
CA THR A 66 -23.39 -5.54 -11.67
C THR A 66 -24.65 -5.56 -10.81
N ALA A 67 -24.53 -5.45 -9.49
CA ALA A 67 -25.63 -5.62 -8.53
C ALA A 67 -26.03 -4.32 -7.82
N VAL A 68 -25.08 -3.39 -7.64
CA VAL A 68 -25.29 -2.13 -6.91
C VAL A 68 -25.56 -0.97 -7.86
N ALA A 69 -24.63 -0.64 -8.76
CA ALA A 69 -24.73 0.53 -9.64
C ALA A 69 -26.07 0.63 -10.42
N PRO A 70 -26.64 -0.45 -10.98
CA PRO A 70 -27.93 -0.37 -11.68
C PRO A 70 -29.13 0.01 -10.79
N LYS A 71 -29.01 -0.11 -9.47
CA LYS A 71 -30.07 0.20 -8.50
C LYS A 71 -29.93 1.60 -7.91
N VAL A 72 -28.84 2.31 -8.19
CA VAL A 72 -28.62 3.67 -7.71
C VAL A 72 -29.52 4.63 -8.50
N THR A 73 -30.56 5.13 -7.85
CA THR A 73 -31.54 6.05 -8.46
C THR A 73 -31.33 7.51 -8.03
N ILE A 74 -30.57 7.74 -6.97
CA ILE A 74 -30.29 9.06 -6.40
C ILE A 74 -28.85 9.47 -6.75
N PRO A 75 -28.61 10.72 -7.18
CA PRO A 75 -27.25 11.21 -7.42
C PRO A 75 -26.38 11.07 -6.17
N LEU A 76 -25.20 10.45 -6.33
CA LEU A 76 -24.22 10.35 -5.25
C LEU A 76 -23.52 11.69 -5.05
N SER A 77 -22.98 11.89 -3.84
CA SER A 77 -22.12 13.03 -3.51
C SER A 77 -20.98 13.19 -4.54
N ALA A 78 -20.61 14.43 -4.86
CA ALA A 78 -19.48 14.73 -5.75
C ALA A 78 -18.14 14.16 -5.24
N ASN A 79 -18.07 13.78 -3.96
CA ASN A 79 -16.92 13.12 -3.36
C ASN A 79 -16.83 11.62 -3.68
N TYR A 80 -17.94 10.96 -4.04
CA TYR A 80 -17.96 9.55 -4.40
C TYR A 80 -17.04 9.22 -5.61
N PRO A 81 -17.12 9.93 -6.75
CA PRO A 81 -16.20 9.70 -7.87
C PRO A 81 -14.76 10.12 -7.58
N ARG A 82 -14.47 10.83 -6.48
CA ARG A 82 -13.09 11.12 -6.01
C ARG A 82 -12.57 10.03 -5.09
N PHE A 83 -13.46 9.39 -4.33
CA PHE A 83 -13.13 8.29 -3.43
C PHE A 83 -12.80 6.99 -4.19
N VAL A 84 -13.66 6.58 -5.12
CA VAL A 84 -13.53 5.28 -5.82
C VAL A 84 -12.16 5.10 -6.50
N PRO A 85 -11.60 6.09 -7.23
CA PRO A 85 -10.28 5.95 -7.83
C PRO A 85 -9.15 5.79 -6.79
N ARG A 86 -9.26 6.40 -5.61
CA ARG A 86 -8.24 6.24 -4.55
C ARG A 86 -8.18 4.81 -4.05
N ILE A 87 -9.34 4.15 -3.90
CA ILE A 87 -9.43 2.74 -3.54
C ILE A 87 -8.79 1.86 -4.64
N ALA A 88 -9.10 2.13 -5.91
CA ALA A 88 -8.53 1.38 -7.03
C ALA A 88 -7.00 1.55 -7.13
N VAL A 89 -6.49 2.77 -6.97
CA VAL A 89 -5.05 3.06 -6.98
C VAL A 89 -4.36 2.40 -5.78
N ALA A 90 -4.95 2.44 -4.59
CA ALA A 90 -4.40 1.77 -3.42
C ALA A 90 -4.33 0.24 -3.60
N PHE A 91 -5.37 -0.36 -4.17
CA PHE A 91 -5.38 -1.79 -4.50
C PHE A 91 -4.28 -2.16 -5.50
N GLN A 92 -4.18 -1.42 -6.61
CA GLN A 92 -3.13 -1.64 -7.61
C GLN A 92 -1.74 -1.45 -7.03
N GLY A 93 -1.56 -0.44 -6.17
CA GLY A 93 -0.31 -0.20 -5.46
C GLY A 93 0.06 -1.36 -4.54
N LEU A 94 -0.90 -1.92 -3.79
CA LEU A 94 -0.64 -3.09 -2.93
C LEU A 94 -0.19 -4.30 -3.75
N CYS A 95 -0.87 -4.59 -4.86
CA CYS A 95 -0.46 -5.65 -5.78
C CYS A 95 0.95 -5.41 -6.34
N GLY A 96 1.25 -4.18 -6.76
CA GLY A 96 2.59 -3.82 -7.26
C GLY A 96 3.68 -3.97 -6.20
N ALA A 97 3.41 -3.52 -4.96
CA ALA A 97 4.33 -3.65 -3.84
C ALA A 97 4.63 -5.12 -3.52
N GLU A 98 3.62 -5.97 -3.52
CA GLU A 98 3.76 -7.40 -3.27
C GLU A 98 4.50 -8.12 -4.40
N CYS A 99 4.20 -7.81 -5.67
CA CYS A 99 4.95 -8.34 -6.80
C CYS A 99 6.45 -8.02 -6.68
N ALA A 100 6.80 -6.77 -6.35
CA ALA A 100 8.19 -6.38 -6.13
C ALA A 100 8.83 -7.17 -4.98
N ALA A 101 8.11 -7.33 -3.86
CA ALA A 101 8.60 -8.09 -2.72
C ALA A 101 8.79 -9.58 -3.03
N GLN A 102 7.86 -10.20 -3.75
CA GLN A 102 7.92 -11.61 -4.16
C GLN A 102 9.07 -11.90 -5.12
N LEU A 103 9.45 -10.93 -5.96
CA LEU A 103 10.58 -11.02 -6.88
C LEU A 103 11.93 -10.66 -6.22
N GLY A 104 11.98 -10.46 -4.90
CA GLY A 104 13.25 -10.24 -4.21
C GLY A 104 13.59 -8.80 -3.87
N TYR A 105 12.64 -7.88 -4.03
CA TYR A 105 12.80 -6.45 -3.75
C TYR A 105 11.85 -5.99 -2.62
N PRO A 106 11.90 -6.61 -1.41
CA PRO A 106 10.95 -6.34 -0.34
C PRO A 106 11.01 -4.90 0.18
N TYR A 107 12.18 -4.24 0.13
CA TYR A 107 12.29 -2.85 0.56
C TYR A 107 11.75 -1.86 -0.47
N GLN A 108 11.82 -2.19 -1.77
CA GLN A 108 11.19 -1.43 -2.83
C GLN A 108 9.66 -1.54 -2.72
N GLY A 109 9.16 -2.76 -2.48
CA GLY A 109 7.76 -2.98 -2.11
C GLY A 109 7.38 -2.20 -0.85
N TYR A 110 8.19 -2.26 0.20
CA TYR A 110 7.99 -1.53 1.45
C TYR A 110 7.96 0.00 1.25
N GLY A 111 8.87 0.56 0.46
CA GLY A 111 8.87 1.98 0.13
C GLY A 111 7.59 2.38 -0.61
N HIS A 112 7.08 1.53 -1.50
CA HIS A 112 5.83 1.77 -2.21
C HIS A 112 4.61 1.79 -1.27
N LEU A 113 4.61 0.94 -0.23
CA LEU A 113 3.57 0.92 0.79
C LEU A 113 3.42 2.26 1.53
N ARG A 114 4.46 3.11 1.60
CA ARG A 114 4.37 4.41 2.28
C ARG A 114 3.31 5.31 1.66
N ASN A 115 3.33 5.45 0.34
CA ASN A 115 2.39 6.32 -0.35
C ASN A 115 0.95 5.81 -0.19
N ILE A 116 0.77 4.48 -0.24
CA ILE A 116 -0.54 3.84 -0.04
C ILE A 116 -1.05 4.12 1.37
N PHE A 117 -0.20 3.96 2.38
CA PHE A 117 -0.54 4.25 3.76
C PHE A 117 -1.03 5.71 3.93
N ASP A 118 -0.28 6.69 3.46
CA ASP A 118 -0.64 8.11 3.59
C ASP A 118 -1.96 8.41 2.87
N GLU A 119 -2.16 7.87 1.66
CA GLU A 119 -3.40 8.01 0.89
C GLU A 119 -4.61 7.40 1.60
N LEU A 120 -4.48 6.22 2.21
CA LEU A 120 -5.56 5.59 2.96
C LEU A 120 -5.88 6.34 4.25
N VAL A 121 -4.87 6.90 4.94
CA VAL A 121 -5.08 7.74 6.12
C VAL A 121 -5.85 9.00 5.76
N LEU A 122 -5.45 9.70 4.69
CA LEU A 122 -6.15 10.88 4.19
C LEU A 122 -7.58 10.55 3.74
N THR A 123 -7.75 9.43 3.02
CA THR A 123 -9.06 8.96 2.55
C THR A 123 -10.00 8.68 3.73
N SER A 124 -9.52 7.95 4.74
CA SER A 124 -10.30 7.68 5.94
C SER A 124 -10.66 8.96 6.70
N ALA A 125 -9.72 9.91 6.81
CA ALA A 125 -9.96 11.20 7.45
C ALA A 125 -11.01 12.04 6.70
N ALA A 126 -11.02 12.00 5.36
CA ALA A 126 -12.03 12.68 4.56
C ALA A 126 -13.42 12.08 4.77
N LEU A 127 -13.54 10.74 4.79
CA LEU A 127 -14.81 10.06 5.08
C LEU A 127 -15.32 10.35 6.50
N GLN A 128 -14.42 10.61 7.45
CA GLN A 128 -14.73 11.01 8.82
C GLN A 128 -14.90 12.53 9.00
N LYS A 129 -14.88 13.31 7.91
CA LYS A 129 -15.06 14.78 7.91
C LYS A 129 -13.98 15.54 8.70
N LEU A 130 -12.80 14.93 8.92
CA LEU A 130 -11.62 15.61 9.50
C LEU A 130 -10.89 16.46 8.44
N THR A 131 -11.04 16.08 7.18
CA THR A 131 -10.63 16.84 5.99
C THR A 131 -11.69 16.60 4.89
N ASP A 132 -11.41 17.00 3.67
CA ASP A 132 -12.23 16.71 2.50
C ASP A 132 -11.34 16.40 1.28
N PHE A 133 -11.93 15.84 0.23
CA PHE A 133 -11.19 15.41 -0.95
C PHE A 133 -10.57 16.58 -1.73
N ASP A 134 -11.13 17.80 -1.65
CA ASP A 134 -10.56 18.98 -2.30
C ASP A 134 -9.28 19.42 -1.57
N LYS A 135 -9.29 19.47 -0.24
CA LYS A 135 -8.12 19.80 0.59
C LYS A 135 -7.00 18.79 0.44
N ILE A 136 -7.30 17.50 0.28
CA ILE A 136 -6.29 16.47 -0.02
C ILE A 136 -5.53 16.80 -1.31
N ASP A 137 -6.24 17.30 -2.32
CA ASP A 137 -5.65 17.69 -3.60
C ASP A 137 -5.12 19.13 -3.59
N GLY A 138 -5.24 19.84 -2.47
CA GLY A 138 -4.81 21.24 -2.30
C GLY A 138 -5.67 22.23 -3.08
N ILE A 139 -6.87 21.80 -3.48
CA ILE A 139 -7.84 22.56 -4.24
C ILE A 139 -8.73 23.30 -3.27
N ASP A 140 -8.99 24.57 -3.56
CA ASP A 140 -10.08 25.31 -2.94
C ASP A 140 -11.16 25.47 -4.01
N PRO A 141 -12.36 24.87 -3.85
CA PRO A 141 -13.40 24.93 -4.86
C PRO A 141 -13.94 26.35 -5.10
N SER A 142 -13.60 27.31 -4.23
CA SER A 142 -13.91 28.74 -4.42
C SER A 142 -12.84 29.51 -5.20
N GLU A 143 -11.64 28.95 -5.37
CA GLU A 143 -10.55 29.57 -6.14
C GLU A 143 -10.52 29.00 -7.58
N GLN A 144 -10.29 29.87 -8.58
CA GLN A 144 -10.04 29.41 -9.95
C GLN A 144 -8.64 28.77 -10.03
N PHE A 145 -8.53 27.59 -10.67
CA PHE A 145 -7.25 26.91 -10.82
C PHE A 145 -6.29 27.73 -11.69
N ASP A 146 -5.11 28.05 -11.14
CA ASP A 146 -4.01 28.68 -11.86
C ASP A 146 -2.76 27.78 -11.81
N PRO A 147 -2.28 27.26 -12.96
CA PRO A 147 -1.06 26.46 -13.05
C PRO A 147 0.19 27.14 -12.47
N SER A 148 0.22 28.47 -12.38
CA SER A 148 1.33 29.22 -11.74
C SER A 148 1.38 29.01 -10.22
N LEU A 149 0.28 28.55 -9.62
CA LEU A 149 0.12 28.35 -8.17
C LEU A 149 0.50 26.94 -7.69
N VAL A 150 1.18 26.11 -8.50
CA VAL A 150 1.61 24.75 -8.11
C VAL A 150 2.35 24.74 -6.75
N LYS A 151 3.16 25.76 -6.45
CA LYS A 151 3.82 25.88 -5.14
C LYS A 151 2.83 26.11 -4.00
N LYS A 152 1.78 26.93 -4.21
CA LYS A 152 0.71 27.19 -3.24
C LYS A 152 -0.11 25.93 -3.00
N ILE A 153 -0.47 25.20 -4.08
CA ILE A 153 -1.19 23.93 -4.00
C ILE A 153 -0.37 22.90 -3.22
N LYS A 154 0.92 22.73 -3.54
CA LYS A 154 1.82 21.83 -2.80
C LYS A 154 1.84 22.15 -1.30
N ARG A 155 1.92 23.44 -0.95
CA ARG A 155 1.93 23.88 0.45
C ARG A 155 0.60 23.57 1.14
N LYS A 156 -0.54 23.89 0.53
CA LYS A 156 -1.88 23.54 1.05
C LYS A 156 -2.02 22.04 1.32
N ARG A 157 -1.54 21.19 0.40
CA ARG A 157 -1.54 19.73 0.55
C ARG A 157 -0.71 19.29 1.77
N MET A 158 0.52 19.79 1.88
CA MET A 158 1.41 19.45 3.00
C MET A 158 0.85 19.91 4.35
N ASP A 159 0.26 21.10 4.40
CA ASP A 159 -0.35 21.64 5.63
C ASP A 159 -1.55 20.77 6.05
N ASN A 160 -2.40 20.39 5.10
CA ASN A 160 -3.53 19.48 5.34
C ASN A 160 -3.05 18.08 5.79
N GLU A 161 -2.04 17.52 5.13
CA GLU A 161 -1.46 16.23 5.49
C GLU A 161 -0.90 16.26 6.91
N PHE A 162 -0.15 17.30 7.29
CA PHE A 162 0.36 17.45 8.63
C PHE A 162 -0.76 17.52 9.68
N GLU A 163 -1.81 18.31 9.41
CA GLU A 163 -2.96 18.42 10.31
C GLU A 163 -3.69 17.08 10.48
N VAL A 164 -3.98 16.39 9.38
CA VAL A 164 -4.62 15.07 9.40
C VAL A 164 -3.74 14.07 10.16
N ARG A 165 -2.43 14.06 9.92
CA ARG A 165 -1.50 13.16 10.62
C ARG A 165 -1.52 13.38 12.13
N GLN A 166 -1.62 14.63 12.60
CA GLN A 166 -1.79 14.89 14.04
C GLN A 166 -3.08 14.26 14.63
N GLN A 167 -4.16 14.23 13.86
CA GLN A 167 -5.47 13.68 14.27
C GLN A 167 -5.63 12.18 14.02
N MET A 168 -4.83 11.59 13.12
CA MET A 168 -4.93 10.18 12.75
C MET A 168 -3.90 9.32 13.48
N THR A 169 -2.63 9.72 13.49
CA THR A 169 -1.52 8.94 14.08
C THR A 169 -0.73 9.70 15.14
N GLY A 170 -0.89 11.03 15.21
CA GLY A 170 -0.13 11.90 16.11
C GLY A 170 -0.78 12.15 17.47
N LYS A 171 -0.32 13.18 18.16
CA LYS A 171 -0.68 13.46 19.57
C LYS A 171 -2.15 13.83 19.77
N LYS A 172 -2.86 14.27 18.72
CA LYS A 172 -4.29 14.60 18.77
C LYS A 172 -5.18 13.43 18.33
N SER A 173 -4.61 12.25 18.13
CA SER A 173 -5.34 11.09 17.63
C SER A 173 -6.27 10.45 18.66
N GLY A 174 -6.07 10.69 19.96
CA GLY A 174 -6.79 9.96 21.00
C GLY A 174 -6.35 8.50 21.15
N LEU A 175 -5.31 8.07 20.43
CA LEU A 175 -4.60 6.81 20.68
C LEU A 175 -3.79 6.93 21.97
N LYS A 176 -3.42 5.79 22.56
CA LYS A 176 -2.53 5.76 23.72
C LYS A 176 -1.18 6.42 23.38
N PRO A 177 -0.55 7.14 24.33
CA PRO A 177 0.76 7.76 24.10
C PRO A 177 1.82 6.77 23.61
N GLU A 178 1.87 5.57 24.20
CA GLU A 178 2.78 4.49 23.78
C GLU A 178 2.52 4.04 22.32
N SER A 179 1.25 4.00 21.91
CA SER A 179 0.85 3.63 20.55
C SER A 179 1.27 4.71 19.55
N VAL A 180 1.16 6.00 19.91
CA VAL A 180 1.63 7.12 19.09
C VAL A 180 3.16 7.07 18.90
N GLU A 181 3.90 6.78 19.97
CA GLU A 181 5.36 6.65 19.92
C GLU A 181 5.80 5.48 19.04
N GLU A 182 5.17 4.31 19.19
CA GLU A 182 5.47 3.15 18.37
C GLU A 182 5.11 3.41 16.89
N LEU A 183 3.93 3.96 16.58
CA LEU A 183 3.57 4.34 15.20
C LEU A 183 4.59 5.29 14.58
N ALA A 184 5.08 6.27 15.34
CA ALA A 184 6.11 7.19 14.87
C ALA A 184 7.43 6.49 14.53
N MET A 185 7.82 5.46 15.30
CA MET A 185 9.00 4.64 15.00
C MET A 185 8.83 3.86 13.69
N TRP A 186 7.64 3.30 13.45
CA TRP A 186 7.35 2.56 12.22
C TRP A 186 7.27 3.47 10.99
N ASP A 187 6.69 4.65 11.14
CA ASP A 187 6.68 5.66 10.09
C ASP A 187 8.11 6.16 9.77
N ALA A 188 8.99 6.26 10.76
CA ALA A 188 10.40 6.58 10.53
C ALA A 188 11.13 5.50 9.70
N LEU A 189 10.76 4.22 9.84
CA LEU A 189 11.30 3.15 8.99
C LEU A 189 10.87 3.31 7.53
N PHE A 190 9.65 3.80 7.27
CA PHE A 190 9.28 4.19 5.92
C PHE A 190 10.18 5.30 5.40
N ASP A 191 10.34 6.38 6.17
CA ASP A 191 11.16 7.53 5.77
C ASP A 191 12.61 7.13 5.49
N TRP A 192 13.16 6.16 6.23
CA TRP A 192 14.50 5.64 5.97
C TRP A 192 14.64 4.97 4.60
N GLU A 193 13.61 4.26 4.15
CA GLU A 193 13.64 3.62 2.83
C GLU A 193 13.25 4.59 1.71
N THR A 194 12.19 5.38 1.89
CA THR A 194 11.71 6.31 0.85
C THR A 194 12.66 7.49 0.63
N HIS A 195 13.34 7.99 1.67
CA HIS A 195 14.25 9.14 1.59
C HIS A 195 15.73 8.75 1.60
N GLY A 196 16.08 7.77 0.77
CA GLY A 196 17.47 7.42 0.47
C GLY A 196 17.79 5.94 0.41
N ALA A 197 16.77 5.07 0.36
CA ALA A 197 16.92 3.62 0.26
C ALA A 197 17.87 3.06 1.33
N ARG A 198 17.80 3.59 2.57
CA ARG A 198 18.79 3.29 3.61
C ARG A 198 18.68 1.84 4.09
N LEU A 199 17.48 1.26 4.12
CA LEU A 199 17.30 -0.15 4.48
C LEU A 199 17.86 -1.06 3.37
N SER A 200 17.61 -0.69 2.11
CA SER A 200 18.22 -1.34 0.95
C SER A 200 19.75 -1.25 0.96
N ALA A 201 20.31 -0.06 1.18
CA ALA A 201 21.77 0.16 1.23
C ALA A 201 22.43 -0.63 2.37
N ALA A 202 21.75 -0.77 3.51
CA ALA A 202 22.22 -1.59 4.63
C ALA A 202 22.38 -3.08 4.26
N GLN A 203 21.73 -3.57 3.19
CA GLN A 203 21.96 -4.94 2.73
C GLN A 203 23.35 -5.14 2.11
N ALA A 204 24.03 -4.07 1.68
CA ALA A 204 25.38 -4.10 1.11
C ALA A 204 26.49 -3.85 2.16
N MET A 205 26.18 -3.88 3.46
CA MET A 205 27.16 -3.63 4.53
C MET A 205 28.39 -4.55 4.47
N ALA A 206 28.22 -5.82 4.12
CA ALA A 206 29.34 -6.75 4.01
C ALA A 206 30.28 -6.41 2.84
N TYR A 207 29.73 -5.92 1.72
CA TYR A 207 30.51 -5.37 0.62
C TYR A 207 31.24 -4.09 1.03
N MET A 208 30.58 -3.16 1.72
CA MET A 208 31.21 -1.93 2.22
C MET A 208 32.34 -2.19 3.21
N LYS A 209 32.32 -3.34 3.91
CA LYS A 209 33.40 -3.81 4.79
C LYS A 209 34.50 -4.59 4.07
N GLY A 210 34.38 -4.82 2.76
CA GLY A 210 35.32 -5.64 1.98
C GLY A 210 35.27 -7.13 2.30
N THR A 211 34.19 -7.60 2.95
CA THR A 211 34.06 -9.00 3.40
C THR A 211 33.28 -9.89 2.44
N GLU A 212 32.48 -9.30 1.56
CA GLU A 212 31.66 -10.01 0.57
C GLU A 212 31.67 -9.28 -0.79
N PRO A 213 31.39 -9.96 -1.90
CA PRO A 213 31.20 -9.32 -3.20
C PRO A 213 29.96 -8.40 -3.21
N LEU A 214 29.91 -7.48 -4.18
CA LEU A 214 28.77 -6.60 -4.38
C LEU A 214 27.48 -7.42 -4.59
N PRO A 215 26.40 -7.19 -3.81
CA PRO A 215 25.14 -7.88 -4.02
C PRO A 215 24.44 -7.32 -5.26
N ILE A 216 24.58 -8.02 -6.39
CA ILE A 216 24.01 -7.61 -7.70
C ILE A 216 22.71 -8.35 -8.07
N VAL A 217 22.30 -9.33 -7.28
CA VAL A 217 21.07 -10.11 -7.46
C VAL A 217 20.31 -10.19 -6.13
N PRO A 218 18.97 -10.30 -6.17
CA PRO A 218 18.19 -10.46 -4.95
C PRO A 218 18.60 -11.71 -4.19
N LYS A 219 18.58 -11.63 -2.85
CA LYS A 219 18.80 -12.76 -1.95
C LYS A 219 17.71 -12.78 -0.91
N PHE A 220 17.16 -13.95 -0.64
CA PHE A 220 16.15 -14.08 0.40
C PHE A 220 16.74 -13.76 1.78
N LYS A 221 16.16 -12.75 2.42
CA LYS A 221 16.42 -12.37 3.81
C LYS A 221 15.09 -12.28 4.53
N GLU A 222 14.87 -13.21 5.45
CA GLU A 222 13.61 -13.35 6.18
C GLU A 222 13.19 -12.07 6.90
N GLY A 223 14.11 -11.37 7.56
CA GLY A 223 13.81 -10.12 8.25
C GLY A 223 13.32 -9.00 7.32
N SER A 224 13.87 -8.90 6.10
CA SER A 224 13.45 -7.89 5.12
C SER A 224 12.06 -8.20 4.58
N TYR A 225 11.78 -9.47 4.28
CA TYR A 225 10.46 -9.89 3.82
C TYR A 225 9.40 -9.80 4.92
N ALA A 226 9.74 -10.14 6.17
CA ALA A 226 8.86 -9.98 7.32
C ALA A 226 8.47 -8.51 7.54
N LEU A 227 9.40 -7.56 7.40
CA LEU A 227 9.08 -6.14 7.50
C LEU A 227 8.04 -5.73 6.44
N PHE A 228 8.21 -6.20 5.20
CA PHE A 228 7.24 -6.01 4.13
C PHE A 228 5.87 -6.62 4.48
N MET A 229 5.81 -7.90 4.84
CA MET A 229 4.55 -8.60 5.14
C MET A 229 3.75 -7.93 6.26
N ASN A 230 4.43 -7.48 7.31
CA ASN A 230 3.80 -6.83 8.45
C ASN A 230 3.09 -5.55 8.02
N ARG A 231 3.81 -4.71 7.26
CA ARG A 231 3.27 -3.43 6.80
C ARG A 231 2.24 -3.61 5.68
N PHE A 232 2.39 -4.63 4.83
CA PHE A 232 1.38 -5.01 3.86
C PHE A 232 0.08 -5.42 4.57
N SER A 233 0.17 -6.23 5.62
CA SER A 233 -1.02 -6.72 6.35
C SER A 233 -1.80 -5.57 7.00
N GLU A 234 -1.10 -4.61 7.61
CA GLU A 234 -1.73 -3.40 8.15
C GLU A 234 -2.42 -2.56 7.07
N ILE A 235 -1.73 -2.26 5.97
CA ILE A 235 -2.26 -1.37 4.91
C ILE A 235 -3.36 -2.07 4.11
N GLY A 236 -3.22 -3.38 3.87
CA GLY A 236 -4.27 -4.22 3.31
C GLY A 236 -5.52 -4.19 4.19
N TRP A 237 -5.36 -4.24 5.51
CA TRP A 237 -6.47 -4.12 6.45
C TRP A 237 -7.12 -2.74 6.42
N MET A 238 -6.33 -1.66 6.37
CA MET A 238 -6.84 -0.29 6.20
C MET A 238 -7.68 -0.17 4.92
N LEU A 239 -7.20 -0.71 3.79
CA LEU A 239 -7.94 -0.70 2.53
C LEU A 239 -9.20 -1.55 2.62
N HIS A 240 -9.12 -2.76 3.19
CA HIS A 240 -10.26 -3.65 3.44
C HIS A 240 -11.38 -2.96 4.22
N ARG A 241 -11.00 -2.20 5.26
CA ARG A 241 -11.96 -1.41 6.03
C ARG A 241 -12.53 -0.23 5.27
N LEU A 242 -11.90 0.27 4.22
CA LEU A 242 -12.51 1.31 3.37
C LEU A 242 -13.48 0.76 2.33
N LEU A 243 -13.43 -0.54 1.99
CA LEU A 243 -14.31 -1.14 0.98
C LEU A 243 -15.81 -0.97 1.24
N PRO A 244 -16.33 -1.06 2.48
CA PRO A 244 -17.74 -0.78 2.75
C PRO A 244 -18.20 0.61 2.29
N ALA A 245 -17.32 1.61 2.27
CA ALA A 245 -17.68 2.95 1.79
C ALA A 245 -17.86 3.01 0.26
N LEU A 246 -17.60 1.93 -0.49
CA LEU A 246 -18.04 1.80 -1.89
C LEU A 246 -19.55 1.57 -2.01
N GLN A 247 -20.26 1.30 -0.91
CA GLN A 247 -21.70 1.11 -0.94
C GLN A 247 -22.41 2.48 -0.96
N PRO A 248 -23.27 2.75 -1.94
CA PRO A 248 -24.25 3.84 -1.87
C PRO A 248 -25.11 3.73 -0.60
N PRO A 249 -25.50 4.86 0.03
CA PRO A 249 -26.36 4.87 1.22
C PRO A 249 -27.63 4.02 1.10
N ASP A 250 -28.27 4.05 -0.08
CA ASP A 250 -29.56 3.42 -0.31
C ASP A 250 -29.46 2.03 -0.99
N VAL A 251 -28.24 1.61 -1.36
CA VAL A 251 -28.02 0.36 -2.08
C VAL A 251 -26.81 -0.36 -1.49
N LEU A 252 -27.08 -1.18 -0.48
CA LEU A 252 -26.05 -2.00 0.16
C LEU A 252 -25.74 -3.27 -0.64
N MET A 253 -24.57 -3.84 -0.37
CA MET A 253 -24.13 -5.13 -0.87
C MET A 253 -24.97 -6.27 -0.24
N PRO A 254 -25.02 -7.44 -0.89
CA PRO A 254 -25.75 -8.59 -0.35
C PRO A 254 -25.16 -9.13 0.96
N ASP A 255 -25.96 -9.81 1.78
CA ASP A 255 -25.51 -10.38 3.07
C ASP A 255 -24.35 -11.37 2.94
N ALA A 256 -24.28 -12.12 1.84
CA ALA A 256 -23.15 -13.01 1.56
C ALA A 256 -21.82 -12.24 1.46
N TRP A 257 -21.84 -11.01 0.94
CA TRP A 257 -20.68 -10.14 0.89
C TRP A 257 -20.29 -9.66 2.30
N HIS A 258 -21.26 -9.28 3.13
CA HIS A 258 -21.00 -8.89 4.54
C HIS A 258 -20.32 -10.00 5.34
N GLY A 259 -20.74 -11.25 5.16
CA GLY A 259 -20.12 -12.41 5.83
C GLY A 259 -18.67 -12.61 5.40
N LYS A 260 -18.36 -12.51 4.10
CA LYS A 260 -17.00 -12.59 3.58
C LYS A 260 -16.13 -11.43 4.09
N TRP A 261 -16.68 -10.22 4.12
CA TRP A 261 -16.00 -9.04 4.65
C TRP A 261 -15.53 -9.25 6.08
N GLN A 262 -16.42 -9.78 6.94
CA GLN A 262 -16.13 -10.01 8.35
C GLN A 262 -15.03 -11.06 8.55
N ILE A 263 -15.07 -12.17 7.81
CA ILE A 263 -14.02 -13.21 7.87
C ILE A 263 -12.65 -12.61 7.54
N LEU A 264 -12.56 -11.77 6.51
CA LEU A 264 -11.31 -11.12 6.15
C LEU A 264 -10.86 -10.09 7.18
N ASP A 265 -11.78 -9.31 7.74
CA ASP A 265 -11.46 -8.33 8.79
C ASP A 265 -10.85 -9.01 10.02
N GLU A 266 -11.46 -10.10 10.48
CA GLU A 266 -10.98 -10.93 11.58
C GLU A 266 -9.63 -11.60 11.24
N SER A 267 -9.45 -12.02 9.98
CA SER A 267 -8.20 -12.65 9.52
C SER A 267 -7.04 -11.66 9.48
N PHE A 268 -7.27 -10.42 9.05
CA PHE A 268 -6.27 -9.35 9.13
C PHE A 268 -5.91 -9.04 10.58
N GLU A 269 -6.91 -8.89 11.44
CA GLU A 269 -6.71 -8.67 12.87
C GLU A 269 -5.85 -9.77 13.49
N GLN A 270 -6.17 -11.04 13.22
CA GLN A 270 -5.41 -12.19 13.70
C GLN A 270 -3.97 -12.19 13.18
N MET A 271 -3.76 -11.89 11.90
CA MET A 271 -2.41 -11.80 11.31
C MET A 271 -1.57 -10.72 11.99
N VAL A 272 -2.14 -9.53 12.19
CA VAL A 272 -1.46 -8.41 12.84
C VAL A 272 -1.18 -8.72 14.31
N TYR A 273 -2.10 -9.32 15.05
CA TYR A 273 -1.84 -9.76 16.43
C TYR A 273 -0.76 -10.83 16.53
N SER A 274 -0.68 -11.74 15.55
CA SER A 274 0.35 -12.77 15.52
C SER A 274 1.76 -12.17 15.50
N LEU A 275 1.92 -10.95 14.96
CA LEU A 275 3.18 -10.21 14.98
C LEU A 275 3.63 -9.90 16.41
N THR A 276 2.71 -9.47 17.27
CA THR A 276 3.03 -9.23 18.68
C THR A 276 3.39 -10.52 19.40
N ALA A 277 2.63 -11.58 19.17
CA ALA A 277 2.91 -12.88 19.78
C ALA A 277 4.29 -13.44 19.37
N GLN A 278 4.68 -13.30 18.10
CA GLN A 278 5.93 -13.83 17.58
C GLN A 278 7.14 -12.95 17.88
N SER A 279 7.00 -11.62 17.74
CA SER A 279 8.12 -10.68 17.92
C SER A 279 8.33 -10.24 19.37
N LYS A 280 7.36 -10.50 20.26
CA LYS A 280 7.27 -9.95 21.63
C LYS A 280 7.27 -8.42 21.67
N LYS A 281 7.03 -7.75 20.53
CA LYS A 281 6.90 -6.29 20.42
C LYS A 281 5.43 -5.91 20.38
N LYS A 282 5.08 -4.75 20.91
CA LYS A 282 3.69 -4.26 20.97
C LYS A 282 3.11 -3.82 19.61
N ILE A 283 3.86 -3.92 18.52
CA ILE A 283 3.45 -3.36 17.23
C ILE A 283 2.10 -3.88 16.72
N GLY A 284 1.84 -5.19 16.82
CA GLY A 284 0.55 -5.76 16.39
C GLY A 284 -0.63 -5.15 17.17
N GLU A 285 -0.50 -5.02 18.49
CA GLU A 285 -1.50 -4.35 19.33
C GLU A 285 -1.71 -2.89 18.92
N VAL A 286 -0.62 -2.17 18.63
CA VAL A 286 -0.65 -0.77 18.20
C VAL A 286 -1.34 -0.62 16.84
N MET A 287 -1.02 -1.49 15.87
CA MET A 287 -1.68 -1.53 14.56
C MET A 287 -3.18 -1.81 14.69
N VAL A 288 -3.58 -2.75 15.55
CA VAL A 288 -4.99 -3.04 15.81
C VAL A 288 -5.71 -1.84 16.43
N GLU A 289 -5.11 -1.21 17.44
CA GLU A 289 -5.67 0.01 18.04
C GLU A 289 -5.86 1.10 16.99
N PHE A 290 -4.84 1.33 16.17
CA PHE A 290 -4.88 2.31 15.10
C PHE A 290 -5.97 2.01 14.07
N VAL A 291 -5.99 0.81 13.47
CA VAL A 291 -6.96 0.46 12.45
C VAL A 291 -8.38 0.52 12.99
N LYS A 292 -8.63 -0.02 14.19
CA LYS A 292 -9.98 0.02 14.79
C LYS A 292 -10.46 1.43 15.12
N ALA A 293 -9.57 2.30 15.60
CA ALA A 293 -9.92 3.67 15.95
C ALA A 293 -10.05 4.58 14.73
N LYS A 294 -9.25 4.36 13.69
CA LYS A 294 -9.06 5.30 12.57
C LYS A 294 -9.65 4.83 11.25
N PHE A 295 -10.09 3.58 11.18
CA PHE A 295 -10.87 3.03 10.08
C PHE A 295 -12.12 2.38 10.68
N PRO A 296 -13.07 3.21 11.18
CA PRO A 296 -14.23 2.75 11.97
C PRO A 296 -15.34 2.12 11.12
N PHE A 297 -15.06 1.82 9.86
CA PHE A 297 -16.02 1.28 8.91
C PHE A 297 -16.15 -0.23 9.10
N HIS A 298 -17.38 -0.72 8.96
CA HIS A 298 -17.74 -2.12 9.08
C HIS A 298 -18.53 -2.58 7.86
N ALA A 299 -18.78 -3.87 7.70
CA ALA A 299 -19.51 -4.45 6.56
C ALA A 299 -20.76 -3.65 6.14
N LYS A 300 -21.54 -3.15 7.10
CA LYS A 300 -22.77 -2.38 6.85
C LYS A 300 -22.59 -0.86 6.68
N SER A 301 -21.35 -0.36 6.70
CA SER A 301 -21.10 1.07 6.46
C SER A 301 -21.39 1.39 5.01
N ALA A 302 -21.86 2.60 4.75
CA ALA A 302 -22.07 3.12 3.42
C ALA A 302 -21.28 4.42 3.23
N PHE A 303 -21.14 4.87 1.99
CA PHE A 303 -20.54 6.16 1.70
C PHE A 303 -21.27 7.27 2.48
N PRO A 304 -20.55 8.14 3.21
CA PRO A 304 -21.19 9.20 3.97
C PRO A 304 -21.87 10.21 3.04
N LEU A 305 -23.10 10.61 3.41
CA LEU A 305 -23.80 11.73 2.80
C LEU A 305 -23.07 13.07 3.04
#